data_AF-A0AAJ0GK71-F1
#
_entry.id   AF-A0AAJ0GK71-F1
#
_cell.length_a   1.000
_cell.length_b   1.000
_cell.length_c   1.000
_cell.angle_alpha   90.00
_cell.angle_beta   90.00
_cell.angle_gamma   90.00
#
_symmetry.space_group_name_H-M   'P 1'
#
loop_
_entity.id
_entity.type
_entity.pdbx_description
1 polymer ?
#
loop_
_entity_poly.entity_id
_entity_poly.type
_entity_poly.pdbx_seq_one_letter_code
_entity_poly.pdbx_strand_id
1 'polypeptide(L)'
;MEQPPDRIIKSTPGGKVVDWKLMWRNPQEKWTSPGGHVVQLGDSAQTFLPSSGNGGTQALEDAVSLVACLAVAEKDNIPDATRVHNLLRFERVSFLQAMGVGNREARINSKSQGQLVLPKLGSWLVEHDPEQYAFDKYNEALAHIKDGKPFTNTNRPKGVEYKPWTIDGLVEAIEKGEPTILDGDWS
;
A
#
# COMPACT_ATOMS: atom_id res chain seq x y z
N MET A 1 43.20 6.27 -3.45
CA MET A 1 42.74 5.42 -2.32
C MET A 1 41.28 5.09 -2.62
N GLU A 2 40.92 3.82 -2.67
CA GLU A 2 39.53 3.42 -2.97
C GLU A 2 38.60 3.87 -1.83
N GLN A 3 37.42 4.40 -2.15
CA GLN A 3 36.47 4.85 -1.12
C GLN A 3 35.95 3.64 -0.33
N PRO A 4 35.69 3.76 0.99
CA PRO A 4 35.22 2.65 1.83
C PRO A 4 34.00 1.85 1.27
N PRO A 5 32.99 2.48 0.63
CA PRO A 5 31.86 1.75 0.04
C PRO A 5 32.25 0.81 -1.09
N ASP A 6 33.21 1.19 -1.93
CA ASP A 6 33.61 0.40 -3.10
C ASP A 6 34.27 -0.91 -2.66
N ARG A 7 35.08 -0.87 -1.59
CA ARG A 7 35.72 -2.06 -1.02
C ARG A 7 34.69 -3.05 -0.49
N ILE A 8 33.62 -2.56 0.14
CA ILE A 8 32.55 -3.40 0.67
C ILE A 8 31.75 -4.01 -0.48
N ILE A 9 31.35 -3.22 -1.47
CA ILE A 9 30.57 -3.70 -2.62
C ILE A 9 31.37 -4.78 -3.39
N LYS A 10 32.66 -4.55 -3.63
CA LYS A 10 33.57 -5.51 -4.30
C LYS A 10 33.81 -6.80 -3.53
N SER A 11 33.56 -6.82 -2.22
CA SER A 11 33.66 -8.04 -1.40
C SER A 11 32.47 -8.99 -1.58
N THR A 12 31.44 -8.59 -2.32
CA THR A 12 30.29 -9.46 -2.64
C THR A 12 30.78 -10.70 -3.42
N PRO A 13 30.47 -11.94 -2.97
CA PRO A 13 30.94 -13.14 -3.65
C PRO A 13 30.50 -13.22 -5.12
N GLY A 14 31.34 -13.84 -5.95
CA GLY A 14 31.05 -14.02 -7.38
C GLY A 14 29.70 -14.70 -7.62
N GLY A 15 28.95 -14.20 -8.60
CA GLY A 15 27.63 -14.71 -8.95
C GLY A 15 26.52 -14.43 -7.93
N LYS A 16 26.76 -13.58 -6.92
CA LYS A 16 25.74 -13.16 -5.93
C LYS A 16 25.18 -11.76 -6.15
N VAL A 17 25.76 -11.00 -7.07
CA VAL A 17 25.19 -9.73 -7.52
C VAL A 17 24.06 -10.03 -8.49
N VAL A 18 22.87 -9.54 -8.17
CA VAL A 18 21.69 -9.63 -9.02
C VAL A 18 21.22 -8.22 -9.37
N ASP A 19 20.74 -8.05 -10.60
CA ASP A 19 20.15 -6.81 -11.07
C ASP A 19 18.72 -7.07 -11.51
N TRP A 20 17.77 -6.67 -10.67
CA TRP A 20 16.34 -6.86 -10.90
C TRP A 20 15.71 -5.52 -11.27
N LYS A 21 15.12 -5.46 -12.46
CA LYS A 21 14.37 -4.28 -12.89
C LYS A 21 13.17 -4.05 -11.95
N LEU A 22 13.09 -2.86 -11.38
CA LEU A 22 11.92 -2.44 -10.61
C LEU A 22 10.75 -2.19 -11.57
N MET A 23 9.65 -2.90 -11.32
CA MET A 23 8.41 -2.81 -12.09
C MET A 23 7.29 -2.43 -11.13
N TRP A 24 6.45 -1.49 -11.55
CA TRP A 24 5.31 -1.01 -10.77
C TRP A 24 4.09 -0.81 -11.66
N ARG A 25 2.92 -0.76 -11.04
CA ARG A 25 1.62 -0.56 -11.68
C ARG A 25 0.81 0.46 -10.89
N ASN A 26 -0.02 1.22 -11.60
CA ASN A 26 -1.00 2.11 -10.96
C ASN A 26 -1.92 1.31 -10.02
N PRO A 27 -2.36 1.89 -8.89
CA PRO A 27 -3.32 1.24 -8.01
C PRO A 27 -4.53 0.73 -8.79
N GLN A 28 -4.92 -0.53 -8.56
CA GLN A 28 -6.09 -1.15 -9.18
C GLN A 28 -7.12 -1.42 -8.09
N GLU A 29 -8.32 -0.86 -8.21
CA GLU A 29 -9.36 -0.96 -7.17
C GLU A 29 -9.98 -2.35 -7.07
N LYS A 30 -9.96 -3.14 -8.15
CA LYS A 30 -10.65 -4.43 -8.23
C LYS A 30 -9.67 -5.58 -8.11
N TRP A 31 -9.63 -6.24 -6.96
CA TRP A 31 -8.80 -7.42 -6.68
C TRP A 31 -9.59 -8.72 -6.76
N THR A 32 -10.91 -8.61 -6.69
CA THR A 32 -11.84 -9.74 -6.70
C THR A 32 -12.35 -10.01 -8.11
N SER A 33 -12.45 -11.30 -8.47
CA SER A 33 -13.09 -11.69 -9.72
C SER A 33 -14.59 -11.33 -9.72
N PRO A 34 -15.25 -11.25 -10.89
CA PRO A 34 -16.68 -10.95 -10.94
C PRO A 34 -17.53 -11.87 -10.05
N GLY A 35 -17.19 -13.16 -9.98
CA GLY A 35 -17.85 -14.13 -9.11
C GLY A 35 -17.44 -14.07 -7.63
N GLY A 36 -16.38 -13.33 -7.26
CA GLY A 36 -15.90 -13.20 -5.88
C GLY A 36 -15.22 -14.46 -5.32
N HIS A 37 -14.78 -15.38 -6.17
CA HIS A 37 -14.13 -16.64 -5.76
C HIS A 37 -12.62 -16.68 -6.06
N VAL A 38 -12.09 -15.63 -6.68
CA VAL A 38 -10.66 -15.46 -6.91
C VAL A 38 -10.29 -14.07 -6.43
N VAL A 39 -9.27 -13.97 -5.59
CA VAL A 39 -8.84 -12.72 -4.97
C VAL A 39 -7.33 -12.58 -5.15
N GLN A 40 -6.89 -11.41 -5.61
CA GLN A 40 -5.47 -11.05 -5.66
C GLN A 40 -5.06 -10.42 -4.33
N LEU A 41 -3.90 -10.83 -3.80
CA LEU A 41 -3.28 -10.28 -2.57
C LEU A 41 -1.79 -10.04 -2.81
N GLY A 42 -1.13 -9.27 -1.94
CA GLY A 42 0.31 -9.05 -2.06
C GLY A 42 0.67 -8.38 -3.39
N ASP A 43 1.87 -8.64 -3.89
CA ASP A 43 2.38 -8.06 -5.15
C ASP A 43 1.49 -8.30 -6.38
N SER A 44 0.63 -9.33 -6.35
CA SER A 44 -0.33 -9.60 -7.42
C SER A 44 -1.43 -8.53 -7.50
N ALA A 45 -1.85 -7.98 -6.36
CA ALA A 45 -2.81 -6.87 -6.26
C ALA A 45 -2.11 -5.51 -6.18
N GLN A 46 -0.96 -5.45 -5.48
CA GLN A 46 -0.32 -4.22 -5.06
C GLN A 46 1.19 -4.26 -5.27
N THR A 47 1.68 -3.65 -6.35
CA THR A 47 3.12 -3.54 -6.58
C THR A 47 3.70 -2.39 -5.76
N PHE A 48 4.73 -2.64 -4.97
CA PHE A 48 5.40 -1.61 -4.18
C PHE A 48 6.79 -1.29 -4.71
N LEU A 49 7.14 0.00 -4.64
CA LEU A 49 8.54 0.39 -4.66
C LEU A 49 9.22 0.00 -3.34
N PRO A 50 10.45 -0.56 -3.34
CA PRO A 50 11.17 -0.90 -2.12
C PRO A 50 11.37 0.28 -1.17
N SER A 51 11.30 1.52 -1.67
CA SER A 51 11.33 2.76 -0.89
C SER A 51 10.14 2.93 0.07
N SER A 52 9.07 2.13 -0.05
CA SER A 52 7.98 2.11 0.93
C SER A 52 8.34 1.36 2.22
N GLY A 53 9.20 0.33 2.13
CA GLY A 53 9.45 -0.61 3.22
C GLY A 53 8.24 -1.44 3.68
N ASN A 54 7.14 -1.46 2.93
CA ASN A 54 5.84 -1.96 3.42
C ASN A 54 5.22 -3.12 2.60
N GLY A 55 5.75 -3.49 1.44
CA GLY A 55 5.11 -4.50 0.57
C GLY A 55 4.83 -5.84 1.27
N GLY A 56 5.84 -6.39 1.97
CA GLY A 56 5.69 -7.63 2.73
C GLY A 56 4.69 -7.53 3.88
N THR A 57 4.70 -6.41 4.63
CA THR A 57 3.73 -6.12 5.69
C THR A 57 2.31 -6.08 5.14
N GLN A 58 2.09 -5.39 4.01
CA GLN A 58 0.77 -5.27 3.40
C GLN A 58 0.28 -6.61 2.84
N ALA A 59 1.17 -7.46 2.30
CA ALA A 59 0.79 -8.82 1.90
C ALA A 59 0.30 -9.66 3.10
N LEU A 60 0.89 -9.47 4.29
CA LEU A 60 0.43 -10.13 5.51
C LEU A 60 -0.89 -9.54 6.02
N GLU A 61 -1.03 -8.21 6.05
CA GLU A 61 -2.30 -7.55 6.39
C GLU A 61 -3.43 -8.00 5.44
N ASP A 62 -3.13 -8.19 4.15
CA ASP A 62 -4.08 -8.70 3.15
C ASP A 62 -4.58 -10.11 3.53
N ALA A 63 -3.66 -11.01 3.86
CA ALA A 63 -4.01 -12.38 4.27
C ALA A 63 -4.87 -12.41 5.53
N VAL A 64 -4.47 -11.65 6.56
CA VAL A 64 -5.19 -11.55 7.84
C VAL A 64 -6.59 -10.97 7.64
N SER A 65 -6.71 -9.85 6.92
CA SER A 65 -7.99 -9.22 6.64
C SER A 65 -8.93 -10.15 5.86
N LEU A 66 -8.41 -10.89 4.85
CA LEU A 66 -9.23 -11.82 4.09
C LEU A 66 -9.77 -12.94 4.97
N VAL A 67 -8.93 -13.54 5.81
CA VAL A 67 -9.35 -14.61 6.73
C VAL A 67 -10.37 -14.10 7.74
N ALA A 68 -10.18 -12.91 8.31
CA ALA A 68 -11.13 -12.30 9.22
C ALA A 68 -12.49 -12.07 8.55
N CYS A 69 -12.51 -11.55 7.31
CA CYS A 69 -13.76 -11.38 6.55
C CYS A 69 -14.46 -12.72 6.28
N LEU A 70 -13.69 -13.76 5.91
CA LEU A 70 -14.23 -15.11 5.68
C LEU A 70 -14.77 -15.75 6.96
N ALA A 71 -14.18 -15.45 8.12
CA ALA A 71 -14.63 -15.97 9.41
C ALA A 71 -15.99 -15.40 9.84
N VAL A 72 -16.32 -14.18 9.42
CA VAL A 72 -17.64 -13.55 9.68
C VAL A 72 -18.68 -13.99 8.65
N ALA A 73 -18.28 -14.28 7.42
CA ALA A 73 -19.21 -14.67 6.38
C ALA A 73 -19.83 -16.04 6.61
N GLU A 74 -21.14 -16.13 6.33
CA GLU A 74 -21.79 -17.41 6.14
C GLU A 74 -21.29 -18.09 4.86
N LYS A 75 -21.38 -19.42 4.80
CA LYS A 75 -20.85 -20.23 3.68
C LYS A 75 -21.39 -19.82 2.30
N ASP A 76 -22.63 -19.33 2.24
CA ASP A 76 -23.26 -18.90 0.99
C ASP A 76 -22.88 -17.45 0.60
N ASN A 77 -22.17 -16.73 1.48
CA ASN A 77 -21.80 -15.31 1.32
C ASN A 77 -20.28 -15.09 1.15
N ILE A 78 -19.53 -16.14 0.78
CA ILE A 78 -18.07 -16.05 0.54
C ILE A 78 -17.70 -14.95 -0.48
N PRO A 79 -18.40 -14.81 -1.63
CA PRO A 79 -18.12 -13.71 -2.55
C PRO A 79 -18.17 -12.33 -1.90
N ASP A 80 -19.08 -12.11 -0.95
CA ASP A 80 -19.23 -10.82 -0.28
C ASP A 80 -18.07 -10.56 0.67
N ALA A 81 -17.60 -11.57 1.41
CA ALA A 81 -16.39 -11.44 2.22
C ALA A 81 -15.18 -11.01 1.41
N THR A 82 -15.00 -11.55 0.20
CA THR A 82 -13.88 -11.14 -0.64
C THR A 82 -13.98 -9.68 -1.09
N ARG A 83 -15.19 -9.19 -1.37
CA ARG A 83 -15.45 -7.80 -1.75
C ARG A 83 -15.30 -6.85 -0.57
N VAL A 84 -15.75 -7.25 0.61
CA VAL A 84 -15.52 -6.51 1.86
C VAL A 84 -14.02 -6.39 2.11
N HIS A 85 -13.27 -7.49 2.04
CA HIS A 85 -11.81 -7.46 2.16
C HIS A 85 -11.17 -6.46 1.17
N ASN A 86 -11.52 -6.53 -0.11
CA ASN A 86 -11.02 -5.60 -1.13
C ASN A 86 -11.32 -4.14 -0.75
N LEU A 87 -12.54 -3.83 -0.30
CA LEU A 87 -12.95 -2.48 0.09
C LEU A 87 -12.16 -1.96 1.29
N LEU A 88 -11.92 -2.80 2.29
CA LEU A 88 -11.20 -2.42 3.52
C LEU A 88 -9.70 -2.20 3.28
N ARG A 89 -9.14 -2.83 2.25
CA ARG A 89 -7.69 -2.86 2.01
C ARG A 89 -7.23 -1.90 0.93
N PHE A 90 -8.02 -1.68 -0.12
CA PHE A 90 -7.57 -0.96 -1.31
C PHE A 90 -7.05 0.45 -1.02
N GLU A 91 -7.83 1.30 -0.32
CA GLU A 91 -7.40 2.67 -0.04
C GLU A 91 -6.11 2.70 0.79
N ARG A 92 -6.06 1.91 1.86
CA ARG A 92 -4.89 1.82 2.75
C ARG A 92 -3.63 1.43 1.98
N VAL A 93 -3.73 0.39 1.16
CA VAL A 93 -2.62 -0.06 0.31
C VAL A 93 -2.23 1.02 -0.69
N SER A 94 -3.19 1.70 -1.30
CA SER A 94 -2.95 2.77 -2.27
C SER A 94 -2.19 3.95 -1.64
N PHE A 95 -2.54 4.37 -0.42
CA PHE A 95 -1.76 5.37 0.33
C PHE A 95 -0.30 4.92 0.51
N LEU A 96 -0.08 3.67 0.90
CA LEU A 96 1.27 3.16 1.12
C LEU A 96 2.07 3.00 -0.18
N GLN A 97 1.41 2.66 -1.30
CA GLN A 97 2.04 2.68 -2.62
C GLN A 97 2.52 4.10 -2.97
N ALA A 98 1.67 5.11 -2.74
CA ALA A 98 2.03 6.51 -2.95
C ALA A 98 3.20 6.93 -2.06
N MET A 99 3.23 6.51 -0.79
CA MET A 99 4.36 6.74 0.12
C MET A 99 5.66 6.20 -0.48
N GLY A 100 5.63 5.01 -1.10
CA GLY A 100 6.79 4.46 -1.80
C GLY A 100 7.31 5.36 -2.93
N VAL A 101 6.41 5.92 -3.73
CA VAL A 101 6.75 6.89 -4.80
C VAL A 101 7.34 8.17 -4.20
N GLY A 102 6.66 8.78 -3.23
CA GLY A 102 7.14 9.99 -2.56
C GLY A 102 8.53 9.81 -1.90
N ASN A 103 8.75 8.69 -1.22
CA ASN A 103 10.05 8.36 -0.63
C ASN A 103 11.15 8.20 -1.68
N ARG A 104 10.83 7.66 -2.87
CA ARG A 104 11.78 7.53 -3.97
C ARG A 104 12.17 8.91 -4.50
N GLU A 105 11.19 9.76 -4.81
CA GLU A 105 11.44 11.11 -5.32
C GLU A 105 12.23 11.94 -4.32
N ALA A 106 11.86 11.89 -3.04
CA ALA A 106 12.59 12.58 -1.98
C ALA A 106 14.05 12.12 -1.88
N ARG A 107 14.34 10.81 -2.03
CA ARG A 107 15.73 10.30 -2.01
C ARG A 107 16.55 10.70 -3.24
N ILE A 108 15.91 10.79 -4.42
CA ILE A 108 16.57 11.25 -5.64
C ILE A 108 16.95 12.72 -5.48
N ASN A 109 16.01 13.54 -4.99
CA ASN A 109 16.20 14.96 -4.74
C ASN A 109 17.14 15.24 -3.56
N SER A 110 17.18 14.39 -2.53
CA SER A 110 18.06 14.60 -1.38
C SER A 110 19.52 14.23 -1.65
N LYS A 111 19.78 13.29 -2.59
CA LYS A 111 21.15 12.97 -3.03
C LYS A 111 21.85 14.14 -3.70
N SER A 112 21.10 15.03 -4.38
CA SER A 112 21.67 16.27 -4.93
C SER A 112 21.92 17.33 -3.85
N GLN A 113 21.30 17.20 -2.68
CA GLN A 113 21.37 18.18 -1.57
C GLN A 113 22.16 17.69 -0.34
N GLY A 114 22.61 16.43 -0.32
CA GLY A 114 23.40 15.86 0.80
C GLY A 114 22.60 15.57 2.08
N GLN A 115 21.27 15.40 1.99
CA GLN A 115 20.40 15.23 3.17
C GLN A 115 19.81 13.80 3.25
N LEU A 116 19.71 13.25 4.46
CA LEU A 116 19.05 11.97 4.72
C LEU A 116 17.55 12.20 4.93
N VAL A 117 16.72 11.61 4.07
CA VAL A 117 15.25 11.62 4.23
C VAL A 117 14.82 10.26 4.78
N LEU A 118 14.32 10.27 6.02
CA LEU A 118 13.71 9.10 6.63
C LEU A 118 12.19 9.13 6.39
N PRO A 119 11.57 7.98 6.04
CA PRO A 119 10.13 7.91 5.91
C PRO A 119 9.46 8.14 7.26
N LYS A 120 8.36 8.91 7.28
CA LYS A 120 7.51 9.06 8.47
C LYS A 120 6.64 7.81 8.60
N LEU A 121 6.81 7.09 9.72
CA LEU A 121 6.01 5.93 10.07
C LEU A 121 4.99 6.36 11.13
N GLY A 122 3.82 6.80 10.68
CA GLY A 122 2.78 7.29 11.58
C GLY A 122 2.06 6.20 12.36
N SER A 123 1.40 6.57 13.46
CA SER A 123 0.66 5.64 14.32
C SER A 123 -0.39 4.83 13.56
N TRP A 124 -1.11 5.46 12.63
CA TRP A 124 -2.08 4.80 11.75
C TRP A 124 -1.50 3.66 10.90
N LEU A 125 -0.19 3.66 10.65
CA LEU A 125 0.52 2.60 9.95
C LEU A 125 1.00 1.53 10.94
N VAL A 126 1.72 1.93 11.99
CA VAL A 126 2.44 1.00 12.89
C VAL A 126 1.54 0.30 13.91
N GLU A 127 0.44 0.92 14.33
CA GLU A 127 -0.47 0.40 15.36
C GLU A 127 -1.73 -0.23 14.73
N HIS A 128 -1.80 -0.34 13.40
CA HIS A 128 -2.96 -0.90 12.73
C HIS A 128 -3.10 -2.40 12.98
N ASP A 129 -4.25 -2.80 13.51
CA ASP A 129 -4.68 -4.19 13.57
C ASP A 129 -5.64 -4.48 12.40
N PRO A 130 -5.19 -5.21 11.36
CA PRO A 130 -6.03 -5.53 10.19
C PRO A 130 -7.13 -6.55 10.51
N GLU A 131 -6.96 -7.38 11.54
CA GLU A 131 -7.96 -8.38 11.94
C GLU A 131 -9.12 -7.70 12.67
N GLN A 132 -8.80 -6.94 13.72
CA GLN A 132 -9.82 -6.21 14.48
C GLN A 132 -10.56 -5.21 13.59
N TYR A 133 -9.84 -4.49 12.72
CA TYR A 133 -10.46 -3.58 11.76
C TYR A 133 -11.44 -4.28 10.82
N ALA A 134 -11.09 -5.48 10.35
CA ALA A 134 -11.99 -6.28 9.51
C ALA A 134 -13.26 -6.67 10.28
N PHE A 135 -13.14 -7.13 11.52
CA PHE A 135 -14.31 -7.46 12.35
C PHE A 135 -15.21 -6.24 12.60
N ASP A 136 -14.63 -5.11 12.98
CA ASP A 136 -15.38 -3.90 13.33
C ASP A 136 -16.11 -3.32 12.11
N LYS A 137 -15.47 -3.33 10.93
CA LYS A 137 -16.00 -2.70 9.72
C LYS A 137 -16.76 -3.64 8.80
N TYR A 138 -16.77 -4.95 9.04
CA TYR A 138 -17.36 -5.93 8.14
C TYR A 138 -18.82 -5.61 7.78
N ASN A 139 -19.66 -5.38 8.79
CA ASN A 139 -21.10 -5.17 8.56
C ASN A 139 -21.40 -3.83 7.88
N GLU A 140 -20.65 -2.78 8.22
CA GLU A 140 -20.76 -1.47 7.56
C GLU A 140 -20.35 -1.57 6.09
N ALA A 141 -19.22 -2.22 5.81
CA ALA A 141 -18.69 -2.46 4.47
C ALA A 141 -19.62 -3.35 3.63
N LEU A 142 -20.20 -4.40 4.23
CA LEU A 142 -21.17 -5.26 3.56
C LEU A 142 -22.43 -4.50 3.17
N ALA A 143 -22.96 -3.66 4.07
CA ALA A 143 -24.13 -2.83 3.79
C ALA A 143 -23.84 -1.75 2.74
N HIS A 144 -22.60 -1.25 2.66
CA HIS A 144 -22.17 -0.40 1.55
C HIS A 144 -22.23 -1.14 0.21
N ILE A 145 -21.67 -2.35 0.16
CA ILE A 145 -21.61 -3.16 -1.06
C ILE A 145 -23.00 -3.59 -1.53
N LYS A 146 -23.89 -4.00 -0.60
CA LYS A 146 -25.23 -4.52 -0.93
C LYS A 146 -26.29 -3.44 -1.09
N ASP A 147 -26.29 -2.47 -0.18
CA ASP A 147 -27.39 -1.51 -0.05
C ASP A 147 -27.00 -0.08 -0.47
N GLY A 148 -25.73 0.15 -0.83
CA GLY A 148 -25.22 1.48 -1.22
C GLY A 148 -25.13 2.47 -0.05
N LYS A 149 -25.12 2.00 1.20
CA LYS A 149 -24.96 2.88 2.37
C LYS A 149 -23.60 3.58 2.35
N PRO A 150 -23.48 4.83 2.84
CA PRO A 150 -22.17 5.48 2.93
C PRO A 150 -21.18 4.67 3.76
N PHE A 151 -19.93 4.60 3.30
CA PHE A 151 -18.83 3.94 4.00
C PHE A 151 -17.53 4.72 3.79
N THR A 152 -16.74 4.83 4.84
CA THR A 152 -15.46 5.53 4.81
C THR A 152 -14.43 4.70 5.56
N ASN A 153 -13.31 4.40 4.91
CA ASN A 153 -12.19 3.76 5.56
C ASN A 153 -11.52 4.71 6.56
N THR A 154 -11.20 4.19 7.75
CA THR A 154 -10.51 4.95 8.82
C THR A 154 -9.07 4.49 9.03
N ASN A 155 -8.63 3.43 8.34
CA ASN A 155 -7.27 2.88 8.38
C ASN A 155 -6.28 3.59 7.43
N ARG A 156 -6.41 4.93 7.33
CA ARG A 156 -5.69 5.82 6.41
C ARG A 156 -5.09 7.04 7.13
N PRO A 157 -4.16 7.80 6.51
CA PRO A 157 -3.63 9.04 7.10
C PRO A 157 -4.74 10.03 7.49
N LYS A 158 -4.53 10.78 8.57
CA LYS A 158 -5.52 11.77 9.03
C LYS A 158 -5.59 12.95 8.09
N GLY A 159 -6.81 13.45 7.86
CA GLY A 159 -7.05 14.64 7.05
C GLY A 159 -6.94 14.44 5.53
N VAL A 160 -6.78 13.21 5.04
CA VAL A 160 -6.74 12.91 3.61
C VAL A 160 -7.89 12.02 3.19
N GLU A 161 -8.66 12.50 2.22
CA GLU A 161 -9.60 11.67 1.50
C GLU A 161 -8.89 10.99 0.34
N TYR A 162 -9.24 9.71 0.12
CA TYR A 162 -8.71 9.00 -1.02
C TYR A 162 -9.20 9.63 -2.33
N LYS A 163 -8.27 9.89 -3.24
CA LYS A 163 -8.54 10.27 -4.62
C LYS A 163 -7.78 9.33 -5.55
N PRO A 164 -8.40 8.80 -6.61
CA PRO A 164 -7.70 7.99 -7.59
C PRO A 164 -6.48 8.71 -8.15
N TRP A 165 -5.36 8.02 -8.22
CA TRP A 165 -4.09 8.57 -8.69
C TRP A 165 -3.35 7.54 -9.56
N THR A 166 -2.41 8.03 -10.35
CA THR A 166 -1.48 7.20 -11.14
C THR A 166 -0.06 7.55 -10.74
N ILE A 167 0.87 6.63 -10.94
CA ILE A 167 2.27 6.85 -10.57
C ILE A 167 2.84 8.03 -11.35
N ASP A 168 2.62 8.09 -12.66
CA ASP A 168 3.09 9.21 -13.49
C ASP A 168 2.45 10.53 -13.05
N GLY A 169 1.15 10.55 -12.78
CA GLY A 169 0.46 11.75 -12.31
C GLY A 169 0.92 12.21 -10.91
N LEU A 170 1.25 11.27 -10.02
CA LEU A 170 1.80 11.59 -8.70
C LEU A 170 3.21 12.19 -8.83
N VAL A 171 4.07 11.61 -9.68
CA VAL A 171 5.41 12.13 -9.93
C VAL A 171 5.33 13.53 -10.53
N GLU A 172 4.50 13.75 -11.54
CA GLU A 172 4.30 15.05 -12.17
C GLU A 172 3.79 16.11 -11.17
N ALA A 173 2.82 15.75 -10.32
CA ALA A 173 2.30 16.65 -9.30
C ALA A 173 3.37 17.00 -8.25
N ILE A 174 4.20 16.04 -7.83
CA ILE A 174 5.34 16.28 -6.94
C ILE A 174 6.34 17.25 -7.58
N GLU A 175 6.68 17.05 -8.85
CA GLU A 175 7.62 17.93 -9.57
C GLU A 175 7.10 19.37 -9.70
N LYS A 176 5.79 19.54 -9.89
CA LYS A 176 5.13 20.85 -9.99
C LYS A 176 4.82 21.50 -8.63
N GLY A 177 4.94 20.76 -7.54
CA GLY A 177 4.50 21.21 -6.21
C GLY A 177 2.98 21.37 -6.10
N GLU A 178 2.22 20.58 -6.87
CA GLU A 178 0.77 20.54 -6.82
C GLU A 178 0.28 19.65 -5.66
N PRO A 179 -0.95 19.84 -5.16
CA PRO A 179 -1.47 18.98 -4.10
C PRO A 179 -1.60 17.51 -4.52
N THR A 180 -1.22 16.60 -3.64
CA THR A 180 -1.19 15.15 -3.87
C THR A 180 -1.85 14.35 -2.75
N ILE A 181 -1.95 13.03 -2.95
CA ILE A 181 -2.37 12.09 -1.90
C ILE A 181 -1.39 12.07 -0.69
N LEU A 182 -0.20 12.67 -0.82
CA LEU A 182 0.82 12.71 0.23
C LEU A 182 0.68 13.91 1.19
N ASP A 183 -0.23 14.85 0.97
CA ASP A 183 -0.30 16.11 1.75
C ASP A 183 -1.01 15.97 3.12
N GLY A 184 -1.23 14.74 3.57
CA GLY A 184 -1.86 14.42 4.84
C GLY A 184 -1.02 14.56 6.09
N ASP A 185 -1.67 14.28 7.22
CA ASP A 185 -0.96 13.93 8.44
C ASP A 185 -0.56 12.45 8.41
N TRP A 186 0.72 12.22 8.11
CA TRP A 186 1.38 10.91 8.08
C TRP A 186 2.12 10.58 9.38
N SER A 187 1.88 11.34 10.46
CA SER A 187 2.39 11.04 11.80
C SER A 187 1.55 10.03 12.59
#